data_AF-A0A7W0Y3P3-F1
#
_entry.id   AF-A0A7W0Y3P3-F1
#
_cell.length_a   1.000
_cell.length_b   1.000
_cell.length_c   1.000
_cell.angle_alpha   90.00
_cell.angle_beta   90.00
_cell.angle_gamma   90.00
#
_symmetry.space_group_name_H-M   'P 1'
#
loop_
_entity.id
_entity.type
_entity.pdbx_description
1 polymer ?
#
loop_
_entity_poly.entity_id
_entity_poly.type
_entity_poly.pdbx_seq_one_letter_code
_entity_poly.pdbx_strand_id
1 'polypeptide(L)'
;MLSSTAWIVHDVGLATAIGGTVFGRTALQPGLRNISNEHERDLVADDAWRRFSWINLVAHGAMAATWFVGRTMLTGREVDRQARKLTIAKDVLVVTSLASGVGSIVTGRVLGRRNRAETGTETRGEVGADAQPIVIDKQRSRSLQRAVGALGIINLLANVGIAAVTAVLAMKANESLRFGLTSRKLP
;
A
#
# COMPACT_ATOMS: atom_id res chain seq x y z
N MET A 1 6.68 11.60 -25.66
CA MET A 1 5.34 11.54 -25.05
C MET A 1 5.22 10.52 -23.90
N LEU A 2 6.12 9.52 -23.79
CA LEU A 2 6.12 8.55 -22.67
C LEU A 2 6.37 9.15 -21.27
N SER A 3 7.05 10.29 -21.15
CA SER A 3 7.39 10.88 -19.84
C SER A 3 6.16 11.41 -19.08
N SER A 4 5.31 12.25 -19.69
CA SER A 4 4.17 12.87 -18.98
C SER A 4 3.12 11.86 -18.51
N THR A 5 2.86 10.81 -19.30
CA THR A 5 1.95 9.74 -18.89
C THR A 5 2.53 8.92 -17.73
N ALA A 6 3.84 8.62 -17.75
CA ALA A 6 4.50 7.91 -16.66
C ALA A 6 4.46 8.72 -15.35
N TRP A 7 4.66 10.04 -15.43
CA TRP A 7 4.48 10.97 -14.30
C TRP A 7 3.07 10.92 -13.72
N ILE A 8 2.04 11.04 -14.57
CA ILE A 8 0.64 11.00 -14.12
C ILE A 8 0.33 9.64 -13.48
N VAL A 9 0.75 8.54 -14.08
CA VAL A 9 0.52 7.19 -13.56
C VAL A 9 1.22 7.00 -12.20
N HIS A 10 2.45 7.51 -12.06
CA HIS A 10 3.17 7.50 -10.79
C HIS A 10 2.40 8.28 -9.71
N ASP A 11 2.02 9.52 -10.01
CA ASP A 11 1.40 10.42 -9.04
C ASP A 11 -0.01 9.97 -8.66
N VAL A 12 -0.80 9.47 -9.61
CA VAL A 12 -2.13 8.88 -9.34
C VAL A 12 -1.98 7.62 -8.49
N GLY A 13 -1.01 6.75 -8.79
CA GLY A 13 -0.73 5.57 -7.99
C GLY A 13 -0.35 5.94 -6.56
N LEU A 14 0.53 6.92 -6.39
CA LEU A 14 0.97 7.40 -5.09
C LEU A 14 -0.17 8.08 -4.30
N ALA A 15 -0.93 8.95 -4.95
CA ALA A 15 -2.08 9.62 -4.34
C ALA A 15 -3.16 8.61 -3.91
N THR A 16 -3.40 7.57 -4.71
CA THR A 16 -4.34 6.49 -4.37
C THR A 16 -3.85 5.72 -3.14
N ALA A 17 -2.55 5.38 -3.08
CA ALA A 17 -1.95 4.68 -1.95
C ALA A 17 -2.05 5.48 -0.64
N ILE A 18 -1.71 6.77 -0.69
CA ILE A 18 -1.80 7.69 0.45
C ILE A 18 -3.26 7.88 0.87
N GLY A 19 -4.11 8.31 -0.08
CA GLY A 19 -5.50 8.65 0.17
C GLY A 19 -6.30 7.49 0.72
N GLY A 20 -6.14 6.29 0.16
CA GLY A 20 -6.83 5.12 0.67
C GLY A 20 -6.37 4.67 2.05
N THR A 21 -5.08 4.83 2.37
CA THR A 21 -4.57 4.55 3.74
C THR A 21 -5.13 5.56 4.75
N VAL A 22 -5.18 6.83 4.39
CA VAL A 22 -5.77 7.88 5.25
C VAL A 22 -7.26 7.62 5.44
N PHE A 23 -8.02 7.47 4.36
CA PHE A 23 -9.46 7.18 4.39
C PHE A 23 -9.78 5.94 5.23
N GLY A 24 -9.01 4.86 5.05
CA GLY A 24 -9.16 3.63 5.82
C GLY A 24 -9.12 3.87 7.34
N ARG A 25 -8.20 4.72 7.79
CA ARG A 25 -7.99 5.02 9.21
C ARG A 25 -8.94 6.07 9.76
N THR A 26 -9.25 7.11 8.98
CA THR A 26 -9.95 8.29 9.49
C THR A 26 -11.46 8.24 9.26
N ALA A 27 -11.93 7.51 8.26
CA ALA A 27 -13.34 7.45 7.90
C ALA A 27 -13.90 6.02 7.97
N LEU A 28 -13.25 5.05 7.31
CA LEU A 28 -13.76 3.68 7.23
C LEU A 28 -13.75 2.99 8.60
N GLN A 29 -12.59 2.92 9.27
CA GLN A 29 -12.45 2.21 10.53
C GLN A 29 -13.34 2.80 11.65
N PRO A 30 -13.48 4.13 11.79
CA PRO A 30 -14.48 4.72 12.69
C PRO A 30 -15.92 4.42 12.25
N GLY A 31 -16.24 4.53 10.95
CA GLY A 31 -17.58 4.26 10.43
C GLY A 31 -18.07 2.85 10.70
N LEU A 32 -17.18 1.86 10.64
CA LEU A 32 -17.49 0.46 11.01
C LEU A 32 -17.95 0.31 12.46
N ARG A 33 -17.55 1.21 13.38
CA ARG A 33 -17.99 1.16 14.79
C ARG A 33 -19.46 1.49 14.98
N ASN A 34 -20.10 2.09 13.98
CA ASN A 34 -21.54 2.39 14.00
C ASN A 34 -22.40 1.15 13.69
N ILE A 35 -21.80 0.05 13.22
CA ILE A 35 -22.50 -1.21 12.97
C ILE A 35 -22.53 -2.02 14.27
N SER A 36 -23.73 -2.16 14.84
CA SER A 36 -23.93 -2.86 16.13
C SER A 36 -23.67 -4.36 16.02
N ASN A 37 -24.10 -4.99 14.91
CA ASN A 37 -23.89 -6.40 14.67
C ASN A 37 -22.41 -6.68 14.32
N GLU A 38 -21.73 -7.45 15.15
CA GLU A 38 -20.32 -7.78 14.96
C GLU A 38 -20.05 -8.59 13.68
N HIS A 39 -20.93 -9.53 13.35
CA HIS A 39 -20.79 -10.33 12.15
C HIS A 39 -20.97 -9.48 10.87
N GLU A 40 -21.99 -8.61 10.86
CA GLU A 40 -22.22 -7.69 9.75
C GLU A 40 -21.05 -6.71 9.57
N ARG A 41 -20.53 -6.18 10.68
CA ARG A 41 -19.37 -5.28 10.69
C ARG A 41 -18.14 -5.95 10.07
N ASP A 42 -17.88 -7.20 10.42
CA ASP A 42 -16.74 -7.97 9.90
C ASP A 42 -16.91 -8.29 8.40
N LEU A 43 -18.13 -8.61 7.95
CA LEU A 43 -18.43 -8.83 6.54
C LEU A 43 -18.21 -7.58 5.70
N VAL A 44 -18.70 -6.42 6.17
CA VAL A 44 -18.50 -5.13 5.49
C VAL A 44 -17.03 -4.76 5.46
N ALA A 45 -16.31 -4.99 6.57
CA ALA A 45 -14.87 -4.74 6.64
C ALA A 45 -14.07 -5.63 5.67
N ASP A 46 -14.36 -6.94 5.61
CA ASP A 46 -13.68 -7.88 4.71
C ASP A 46 -13.95 -7.55 3.23
N ASP A 47 -15.19 -7.22 2.88
CA ASP A 47 -15.53 -6.84 1.50
C ASP A 47 -14.86 -5.52 1.09
N ALA A 48 -14.94 -4.48 1.93
CA ALA A 48 -14.26 -3.21 1.67
C ALA A 48 -12.74 -3.40 1.56
N TRP A 49 -12.15 -4.15 2.48
CA TRP A 49 -10.71 -4.47 2.46
C TRP A 49 -10.30 -5.23 1.20
N ARG A 50 -11.07 -6.23 0.77
CA ARG A 50 -10.78 -7.03 -0.42
C ARG A 50 -10.81 -6.18 -1.69
N ARG A 51 -11.83 -5.34 -1.85
CA ARG A 51 -11.97 -4.43 -3.00
C ARG A 51 -10.82 -3.42 -3.04
N PHE A 52 -10.55 -2.77 -1.90
CA PHE A 52 -9.47 -1.78 -1.82
C PHE A 52 -8.09 -2.41 -1.99
N SER A 53 -7.85 -3.63 -1.49
CA SER A 53 -6.57 -4.34 -1.65
C SER A 53 -6.15 -4.49 -3.10
N TRP A 54 -7.11 -4.73 -4.02
CA TRP A 54 -6.81 -4.83 -5.44
C TRP A 54 -6.43 -3.47 -6.02
N ILE A 55 -7.21 -2.43 -5.74
CA ILE A 55 -6.92 -1.04 -6.16
C ILE A 55 -5.55 -0.60 -5.65
N ASN A 56 -5.27 -0.86 -4.38
CA ASN A 56 -4.02 -0.49 -3.73
C ASN A 56 -2.81 -1.24 -4.33
N LEU A 57 -2.97 -2.52 -4.69
CA LEU A 57 -1.93 -3.29 -5.36
C LEU A 57 -1.62 -2.73 -6.76
N VAL A 58 -2.65 -2.40 -7.54
CA VAL A 58 -2.49 -1.78 -8.86
C VAL A 58 -1.79 -0.42 -8.73
N ALA A 59 -2.21 0.39 -7.76
CA ALA A 59 -1.63 1.70 -7.49
C ALA A 59 -0.14 1.62 -7.13
N HIS A 60 0.24 0.75 -6.19
CA HIS A 60 1.64 0.54 -5.81
C HIS A 60 2.45 -0.06 -6.96
N GLY A 61 1.88 -1.00 -7.71
CA GLY A 61 2.52 -1.61 -8.88
C GLY A 61 2.80 -0.58 -9.97
N ALA A 62 1.84 0.29 -10.27
CA ALA A 62 1.99 1.35 -11.26
C ALA A 62 3.04 2.38 -10.85
N MET A 63 3.01 2.84 -9.60
CA MET A 63 4.01 3.76 -9.03
C MET A 63 5.41 3.15 -9.06
N ALA A 64 5.57 1.90 -8.63
CA ALA A 64 6.86 1.24 -8.62
C ALA A 64 7.38 0.96 -10.04
N ALA A 65 6.52 0.49 -10.95
CA ALA A 65 6.91 0.21 -12.33
C ALA A 65 7.40 1.48 -13.03
N THR A 66 6.67 2.58 -12.89
CA THR A 66 7.06 3.87 -13.47
C THR A 66 8.39 4.38 -12.89
N TRP A 67 8.61 4.27 -11.58
CA TRP A 67 9.90 4.60 -10.96
C TRP A 67 11.05 3.74 -11.48
N PHE A 68 10.93 2.40 -11.43
CA PHE A 68 12.03 1.52 -11.80
C PHE A 68 12.34 1.54 -13.30
N VAL A 69 11.33 1.66 -14.16
CA VAL A 69 11.55 1.87 -15.59
C VAL A 69 12.26 3.20 -15.83
N GLY A 70 11.77 4.29 -15.22
CA GLY A 70 12.43 5.60 -15.31
C GLY A 70 13.89 5.54 -14.84
N ARG A 71 14.16 4.88 -13.72
CA ARG A 71 15.50 4.69 -13.16
C ARG A 71 16.47 4.07 -14.16
N THR A 72 16.05 3.10 -14.98
CA THR A 72 16.94 2.48 -15.98
C THR A 72 17.42 3.48 -17.05
N MET A 73 16.72 4.60 -17.22
CA MET A 73 17.09 5.67 -18.15
C MET A 73 18.14 6.64 -17.58
N LEU A 74 18.50 6.53 -16.30
CA LEU A 74 19.60 7.29 -15.70
C LEU A 74 20.95 6.68 -16.10
N THR A 75 21.58 7.24 -17.12
CA THR A 75 22.95 6.86 -17.48
C THR A 75 23.94 7.36 -16.43
N GLY A 76 24.63 6.43 -15.76
CA GLY A 76 25.50 6.68 -14.60
C GLY A 76 26.69 7.64 -14.80
N ARG A 77 26.86 8.22 -15.99
CA ARG A 77 27.89 9.24 -16.30
C ARG A 77 27.41 10.67 -16.04
N GLU A 78 26.11 10.91 -15.85
CA GLU A 78 25.51 12.24 -15.64
C GLU A 78 25.02 12.48 -14.21
N VAL A 79 25.06 11.47 -13.34
CA VAL A 79 24.45 11.51 -12.01
C VAL A 79 25.48 11.95 -10.96
N ASP A 80 25.38 13.21 -10.54
CA ASP A 80 26.13 13.78 -9.42
C ASP A 80 25.95 12.95 -8.12
N ARG A 81 26.92 13.03 -7.18
CA ARG A 81 26.89 12.30 -5.89
C ARG A 81 25.59 12.55 -5.13
N GLN A 82 25.04 13.77 -5.21
CA GLN A 82 23.80 14.12 -4.53
C GLN A 82 22.58 13.45 -5.20
N ALA A 83 22.54 13.44 -6.54
CA ALA A 83 21.48 12.75 -7.30
C ALA A 83 21.51 11.24 -7.04
N ARG A 84 22.69 10.63 -6.90
CA ARG A 84 22.85 9.22 -6.53
C ARG A 84 22.25 8.91 -5.15
N LYS A 85 22.53 9.73 -4.13
CA LYS A 85 21.95 9.57 -2.78
C LYS A 85 20.42 9.64 -2.80
N LEU A 86 19.88 10.61 -3.54
CA LEU A 86 18.43 10.83 -3.61
C LEU A 86 17.72 9.68 -4.35
N THR A 87 18.37 9.13 -5.38
CA THR A 87 17.86 7.97 -6.11
C THR A 87 17.84 6.72 -5.22
N ILE A 88 18.90 6.47 -4.45
CA ILE A 88 18.94 5.37 -3.46
C ILE A 88 17.85 5.55 -2.38
N ALA A 89 17.67 6.78 -1.90
CA ALA A 89 16.61 7.07 -0.93
C ALA A 89 15.21 6.74 -1.48
N LYS A 90 14.90 7.16 -2.73
CA LYS A 90 13.62 6.82 -3.38
C LYS A 90 13.48 5.31 -3.59
N ASP A 91 14.54 4.58 -3.93
CA ASP A 91 14.46 3.11 -4.03
C ASP A 91 14.08 2.45 -2.70
N VAL A 92 14.76 2.84 -1.62
CA VAL A 92 14.50 2.28 -0.28
C VAL A 92 13.05 2.56 0.11
N LEU A 93 12.56 3.77 -0.16
CA LEU A 93 11.17 4.13 0.13
C LEU A 93 10.17 3.33 -0.71
N VAL A 94 10.40 3.19 -2.02
CA VAL A 94 9.54 2.40 -2.92
C VAL A 94 9.51 0.93 -2.51
N VAL A 95 10.66 0.32 -2.23
CA VAL A 95 10.74 -1.07 -1.77
C VAL A 95 10.06 -1.24 -0.41
N THR A 96 10.26 -0.29 0.51
CA THR A 96 9.60 -0.31 1.83
C THR A 96 8.08 -0.21 1.69
N SER A 97 7.60 0.68 0.82
CA SER A 97 6.17 0.82 0.54
C SER A 97 5.59 -0.45 -0.08
N LEU A 98 6.25 -1.04 -1.07
CA LEU A 98 5.83 -2.32 -1.66
C LEU A 98 5.79 -3.44 -0.62
N ALA A 99 6.86 -3.61 0.16
CA ALA A 99 6.96 -4.67 1.16
C ALA A 99 5.88 -4.52 2.25
N SER A 100 5.66 -3.30 2.74
CA SER A 100 4.66 -3.04 3.79
C SER A 100 3.22 -3.08 3.26
N GLY A 101 2.95 -2.47 2.10
CA GLY A 101 1.64 -2.45 1.46
C GLY A 101 1.20 -3.83 0.96
N VAL A 102 2.03 -4.50 0.14
CA VAL A 102 1.72 -5.84 -0.39
C VAL A 102 1.80 -6.90 0.71
N GLY A 103 2.78 -6.79 1.63
CA GLY A 103 2.89 -7.69 2.77
C GLY A 103 1.66 -7.67 3.67
N SER A 104 1.04 -6.49 3.87
CA SER A 104 -0.22 -6.36 4.60
C SER A 104 -1.38 -7.07 3.89
N ILE A 105 -1.46 -6.97 2.55
CA ILE A 105 -2.50 -7.63 1.76
C ILE A 105 -2.35 -9.16 1.82
N VAL A 106 -1.13 -9.68 1.66
CA VAL A 106 -0.86 -11.13 1.73
C VAL A 106 -1.17 -11.67 3.12
N THR A 107 -0.71 -10.99 4.17
CA THR A 107 -0.96 -11.38 5.56
C THR A 107 -2.46 -11.39 5.87
N GLY A 108 -3.19 -10.36 5.43
CA GLY A 108 -4.64 -10.29 5.58
C GLY A 108 -5.38 -11.44 4.86
N ARG A 109 -4.96 -11.80 3.65
CA ARG A 109 -5.55 -12.92 2.89
C ARG A 109 -5.27 -14.29 3.51
N VAL A 110 -4.04 -14.51 3.99
CA VAL A 110 -3.68 -15.77 4.66
C VAL A 110 -4.45 -15.91 5.97
N LEU A 111 -4.61 -14.83 6.72
CA LEU A 111 -5.40 -14.82 7.96
C LEU A 111 -6.89 -15.08 7.69
N GLY A 112 -7.49 -14.40 6.70
CA GLY A 112 -8.88 -14.60 6.33
C GLY A 112 -9.18 -16.02 5.83
N ARG A 113 -8.22 -16.66 5.14
CA ARG A 113 -8.32 -18.07 4.72
C ARG A 113 -8.25 -19.05 5.90
N ARG A 114 -7.34 -18.83 6.85
CA ARG A 114 -7.22 -19.68 8.05
C ARG A 114 -8.46 -19.59 8.93
N ASN A 115 -8.97 -18.37 9.14
CA ASN A 115 -10.21 -18.18 9.90
C ASN A 115 -11.41 -18.87 9.20
N ARG A 116 -11.57 -18.75 7.87
CA ARG A 116 -12.65 -19.47 7.15
C ARG A 116 -12.50 -21.00 7.19
N ALA A 117 -11.27 -21.51 7.07
CA ALA A 117 -11.00 -22.95 7.12
C ALA A 117 -11.27 -23.54 8.50
N GLU A 118 -10.99 -22.79 9.57
CA GLU A 118 -11.30 -23.19 10.95
C GLU A 118 -12.79 -23.07 11.28
N THR A 119 -13.55 -22.25 10.54
CA THR A 119 -15.01 -22.05 10.74
C THR A 119 -15.88 -23.00 9.90
N GLY A 120 -15.29 -23.91 9.11
CA GLY A 120 -16.04 -24.96 8.40
C GLY A 120 -17.19 -24.44 7.53
N THR A 121 -17.06 -23.26 6.93
CA THR A 121 -18.14 -22.64 6.13
C THR A 121 -18.07 -23.04 4.66
N GLU A 122 -17.87 -24.33 4.41
CA GLU A 122 -18.20 -24.97 3.14
C GLU A 122 -19.06 -26.19 3.48
N THR A 123 -20.39 -26.04 3.29
CA THR A 123 -21.41 -27.11 3.29
C THR A 123 -21.90 -27.61 4.66
N ARG A 124 -22.96 -26.99 5.20
CA ARG A 124 -24.07 -27.78 5.78
C ARG A 124 -25.34 -26.94 5.89
N GLY A 125 -26.37 -27.34 5.14
CA GLY A 125 -27.74 -27.02 5.51
C GLY A 125 -28.07 -27.72 6.83
N GLU A 126 -28.83 -27.03 7.67
CA GLU A 126 -29.57 -27.51 8.84
C GLU A 126 -28.84 -28.34 9.93
N VAL A 127 -29.31 -28.13 11.17
CA VAL A 127 -29.18 -28.99 12.36
C VAL A 127 -27.98 -28.76 13.29
N GLY A 128 -28.31 -28.39 14.54
CA GLY A 128 -27.61 -28.85 15.74
C GLY A 128 -27.38 -27.79 16.82
N ALA A 129 -28.11 -27.86 17.93
CA ALA A 129 -28.00 -26.99 19.11
C ALA A 129 -26.74 -27.22 19.97
N ASP A 130 -25.65 -27.75 19.39
CA ASP A 130 -24.39 -28.09 20.08
C ASP A 130 -23.17 -27.43 19.40
N ALA A 131 -23.31 -26.17 18.97
CA ALA A 131 -22.17 -25.41 18.46
C ALA A 131 -21.21 -25.04 19.62
N GLN A 132 -20.15 -25.84 19.78
CA GLN A 132 -19.02 -25.56 20.67
C GLN A 132 -18.47 -24.13 20.38
N PRO A 133 -18.18 -23.32 21.42
CA PRO A 133 -17.71 -21.96 21.22
C PRO A 133 -16.33 -21.99 20.56
N ILE A 134 -16.25 -21.41 19.36
CA ILE A 134 -14.99 -21.24 18.62
C ILE A 134 -14.04 -20.38 19.48
N VAL A 135 -13.02 -21.00 20.06
CA VAL A 135 -11.97 -20.29 20.81
C VAL A 135 -11.04 -19.63 19.81
N ILE A 136 -11.43 -18.46 19.31
CA ILE A 136 -10.52 -17.53 18.62
C ILE A 136 -9.41 -17.19 19.62
N ASP A 137 -8.15 -17.51 19.31
CA ASP A 137 -6.99 -17.08 20.09
C ASP A 137 -6.89 -15.54 20.05
N LYS A 138 -7.55 -14.89 21.02
CA LYS A 138 -7.66 -13.44 21.15
C LYS A 138 -6.29 -12.75 21.24
N GLN A 139 -5.26 -13.44 21.75
CA GLN A 139 -3.93 -12.86 21.93
C GLN A 139 -3.18 -12.78 20.61
N ARG A 140 -3.26 -13.83 19.78
CA ARG A 140 -2.69 -13.85 18.43
C ARG A 140 -3.43 -12.90 17.49
N SER A 141 -4.76 -12.82 17.58
CA SER A 141 -5.55 -11.86 16.79
C SER A 141 -5.15 -10.40 17.07
N ARG A 142 -4.92 -10.04 18.35
CA ARG A 142 -4.48 -8.69 18.74
C ARG A 142 -3.07 -8.35 18.26
N SER A 143 -2.12 -9.28 18.29
CA SER A 143 -0.75 -9.00 17.81
C SER A 143 -0.71 -8.81 16.30
N LEU A 144 -1.49 -9.60 15.55
CA LEU A 144 -1.64 -9.40 14.10
C LEU A 144 -2.33 -8.08 13.76
N GLN A 145 -3.38 -7.69 14.48
CA GLN A 145 -4.02 -6.38 14.29
C GLN A 145 -3.04 -5.22 14.51
N ARG A 146 -2.19 -5.31 15.55
CA ARG A 146 -1.13 -4.32 15.79
C ARG A 146 -0.09 -4.31 14.67
N ALA A 147 0.32 -5.48 14.19
CA ALA A 147 1.29 -5.59 13.09
C ALA A 147 0.74 -4.97 11.79
N VAL A 148 -0.51 -5.27 11.42
CA VAL A 148 -1.19 -4.65 10.26
C VAL A 148 -1.31 -3.14 10.44
N GLY A 149 -1.66 -2.68 11.65
CA GLY A 149 -1.72 -1.25 11.98
C GLY A 149 -0.37 -0.54 11.82
N ALA A 150 0.71 -1.16 12.29
CA ALA A 150 2.07 -0.64 12.16
C ALA A 150 2.55 -0.63 10.71
N LEU A 151 2.32 -1.73 9.96
CA LEU A 151 2.63 -1.81 8.54
C LEU A 151 1.89 -0.75 7.73
N GLY A 152 0.63 -0.45 8.07
CA GLY A 152 -0.12 0.63 7.46
C GLY A 152 0.50 2.02 7.70
N ILE A 153 1.01 2.29 8.91
CA ILE A 153 1.71 3.55 9.21
C ILE A 153 3.03 3.63 8.45
N ILE A 154 3.81 2.55 8.46
CA ILE A 154 5.09 2.47 7.74
C ILE A 154 4.85 2.72 6.25
N ASN A 155 3.84 2.08 5.66
CA ASN A 155 3.50 2.28 4.26
C ASN A 155 3.08 3.73 3.97
N LEU A 156 2.30 4.35 4.86
CA LEU A 156 1.91 5.76 4.70
C LEU A 156 3.12 6.69 4.74
N LEU A 157 4.00 6.53 5.74
CA LEU A 157 5.21 7.34 5.87
C LEU A 157 6.14 7.15 4.67
N ALA A 158 6.30 5.92 4.20
CA ALA A 158 7.09 5.62 3.01
C ALA A 158 6.53 6.34 1.78
N ASN A 159 5.21 6.25 1.54
CA ASN A 159 4.56 6.91 0.41
C ASN A 159 4.65 8.45 0.49
N VAL A 160 4.46 9.05 1.66
CA VAL A 160 4.68 10.49 1.86
C VAL A 160 6.14 10.87 1.59
N GLY A 161 7.09 10.03 2.02
CA GLY A 161 8.51 10.20 1.71
C GLY A 161 8.79 10.13 0.20
N ILE A 162 8.17 9.20 -0.53
CA ILE A 162 8.29 9.11 -2.00
C ILE A 162 7.80 10.42 -2.64
N ALA A 163 6.65 10.95 -2.19
CA ALA A 163 6.11 12.21 -2.69
C ALA A 163 7.09 13.38 -2.45
N ALA A 164 7.64 13.47 -1.22
CA ALA A 164 8.60 14.52 -0.88
C ALA A 164 9.88 14.44 -1.71
N VAL A 165 10.46 13.24 -1.89
CA VAL A 165 11.66 13.05 -2.72
C VAL A 165 11.37 13.38 -4.18
N THR A 166 10.21 12.99 -4.69
CA THR A 166 9.76 13.29 -6.05
C THR A 166 9.64 14.81 -6.27
N ALA A 167 9.03 15.52 -5.33
CA ALA A 167 8.94 16.98 -5.38
C ALA A 167 10.32 17.65 -5.37
N VAL A 168 11.24 17.21 -4.50
CA VAL A 168 12.60 17.75 -4.45
C VAL A 168 13.36 17.49 -5.76
N LEU A 169 13.22 16.30 -6.35
CA LEU A 169 13.81 15.98 -7.66
C LEU A 169 13.25 16.89 -8.77
N ALA A 170 11.93 17.12 -8.78
CA ALA A 170 11.27 17.99 -9.75
C ALA A 170 11.68 19.47 -9.59
N MET A 171 11.86 19.96 -8.36
CA MET A 171 12.36 21.32 -8.11
C MET A 171 13.81 21.48 -8.62
N LYS A 172 14.69 20.52 -8.33
CA LYS A 172 16.09 20.55 -8.80
C LYS A 172 16.24 20.44 -10.31
N ALA A 173 15.34 19.70 -10.96
CA ALA A 173 15.24 19.65 -12.41
C ALA A 173 15.03 21.04 -13.03
N ASN A 174 14.28 21.90 -12.34
CA ASN A 174 13.90 23.22 -12.83
C ASN A 174 15.00 24.28 -12.62
N GLU A 175 15.91 24.08 -11.65
CA GLU A 175 17.01 25.02 -11.34
C GLU A 175 18.28 24.83 -12.18
N SER A 176 18.47 23.68 -12.83
CA SER A 176 19.70 23.35 -13.56
C SER A 176 19.39 22.91 -14.99
N LEU A 177 19.81 23.70 -16.00
CA LEU A 177 19.64 23.38 -17.42
C LEU A 177 20.24 22.01 -17.82
N ARG A 178 21.35 21.60 -17.18
CA ARG A 178 22.00 20.30 -17.43
C ARG A 178 21.29 19.14 -16.73
N PHE A 179 20.67 19.36 -15.57
CA PHE A 179 19.93 18.34 -14.83
C PHE A 179 18.46 18.24 -15.28
N GLY A 180 17.88 19.33 -15.79
CA GLY A 180 16.52 19.40 -16.33
C GLY A 180 16.30 18.54 -17.56
N LEU A 181 17.33 18.33 -18.39
CA LEU A 181 17.27 17.45 -19.56
C LEU A 181 17.23 15.96 -19.18
N THR A 182 17.96 15.56 -18.13
CA THR A 182 18.04 14.16 -17.67
C THR A 182 16.85 13.79 -16.76
N SER A 183 16.42 14.71 -15.89
CA SER A 183 15.30 14.52 -14.95
C SER A 183 13.92 14.53 -15.62
N ARG A 184 13.77 15.19 -16.79
CA ARG A 184 12.54 15.11 -17.60
C ARG A 184 12.17 13.70 -18.02
N LYS A 185 13.06 12.71 -17.86
CA LYS A 185 12.82 11.29 -18.16
C LYS A 185 12.43 10.45 -16.94
N LEU A 186 12.49 11.01 -15.73
CA LEU A 186 12.16 10.30 -14.50
C LEU A 186 10.88 10.83 -13.90
N PRO A 187 9.97 9.96 -13.41
CA PRO A 187 8.97 10.33 -12.42
C PRO A 187 9.51 10.36 -10.98
#